data_AF-A0A367ANE9-F1
#
_entry.id   AF-A0A367ANE9-F1
#
_cell.length_a   1.000
_cell.length_b   1.000
_cell.length_c   1.000
_cell.angle_alpha   90.00
_cell.angle_beta   90.00
_cell.angle_gamma   90.00
#
_symmetry.space_group_name_H-M   'P 1'
#
loop_
_entity.id
_entity.type
_entity.pdbx_description
1 polymer ?
#
loop_
_entity_poly.entity_id
_entity_poly.type
_entity_poly.pdbx_seq_one_letter_code
_entity_poly.pdbx_strand_id
1 'polypeptide(L)'
;MTASPRTLRAWRRIGLALGIPAAVLVSAAVVVRLVAGREAAGYVSLALPGLLAGLLAVVFLRRVWSEPGSPGTGPARAGQRLSDAFLLLWGLGVLLNVAANWVDVPGGLRAAVALAAAVALVATVGAALRERPEYARE
;
A
#
# COMPACT_ATOMS: atom_id res chain seq x y z
N MET A 1 8.78 7.54 -24.03
CA MET A 1 8.08 8.81 -23.76
C MET A 1 8.10 9.05 -22.26
N THR A 2 8.72 10.12 -21.81
CA THR A 2 8.76 10.53 -20.39
C THR A 2 7.50 11.33 -20.04
N ALA A 3 6.89 11.07 -18.88
CA ALA A 3 5.72 11.83 -18.44
C ALA A 3 6.08 13.30 -18.17
N SER A 4 5.13 14.21 -18.44
CA SER A 4 5.32 15.64 -18.12
C SER A 4 5.34 15.87 -16.60
N PRO A 5 6.02 16.93 -16.09
CA PRO A 5 6.02 17.26 -14.66
C PRO A 5 4.62 17.44 -14.06
N ARG A 6 3.67 17.99 -14.85
CA ARG A 6 2.26 18.14 -14.44
C ARG A 6 1.57 16.79 -14.24
N THR A 7 1.83 15.84 -15.14
CA THR A 7 1.31 14.46 -15.04
C THR A 7 1.84 13.75 -13.79
N LEU A 8 3.13 13.88 -13.50
CA LEU A 8 3.76 13.31 -12.30
C LEU A 8 3.16 13.88 -11.00
N ARG A 9 2.92 15.20 -10.94
CA ARG A 9 2.25 15.83 -9.80
C ARG A 9 0.82 15.31 -9.62
N ALA A 10 0.07 15.17 -10.71
CA ALA A 10 -1.29 14.65 -10.68
C ALA A 10 -1.32 13.20 -10.16
N TRP A 11 -0.47 12.33 -10.69
CA TRP A 11 -0.36 10.94 -10.23
C TRP A 11 0.03 10.83 -8.76
N ARG A 12 1.00 11.62 -8.29
CA ARG A 12 1.36 11.65 -6.86
C ARG A 12 0.19 12.10 -6.01
N ARG A 13 -0.54 13.14 -6.43
CA ARG A 13 -1.71 13.65 -5.70
C ARG A 13 -2.81 12.60 -5.62
N ILE A 14 -3.11 11.91 -6.72
CA ILE A 14 -4.09 10.81 -6.75
C ILE A 14 -3.63 9.66 -5.84
N GLY A 15 -2.36 9.27 -5.97
CA GLY A 15 -1.75 8.22 -5.14
C GLY A 15 -1.84 8.52 -3.65
N LEU A 16 -1.57 9.76 -3.23
CA LEU A 16 -1.70 10.18 -1.82
C LEU A 16 -3.16 10.32 -1.37
N ALA A 17 -4.03 10.87 -2.23
CA ALA A 17 -5.46 11.01 -1.94
C ALA A 17 -6.15 9.66 -1.70
N LEU A 18 -5.69 8.60 -2.38
CA LEU A 18 -6.14 7.23 -2.15
C LEU A 18 -5.36 6.54 -1.02
N GLY A 19 -4.05 6.77 -0.96
CA GLY A 19 -3.14 6.06 -0.06
C GLY A 19 -3.34 6.41 1.41
N ILE A 20 -3.61 7.68 1.74
CA ILE A 20 -3.84 8.09 3.13
C ILE A 20 -5.12 7.42 3.70
N PRO A 21 -6.30 7.54 3.07
CA PRO A 21 -7.49 6.82 3.52
C PRO A 21 -7.29 5.31 3.54
N ALA A 22 -6.62 4.74 2.53
CA ALA A 22 -6.31 3.32 2.47
C ALA A 22 -5.50 2.85 3.70
N ALA A 23 -4.42 3.57 4.03
CA ALA A 23 -3.58 3.27 5.18
C ALA A 23 -4.38 3.33 6.49
N VAL A 24 -5.27 4.32 6.64
CA VAL A 24 -6.16 4.45 7.81
C VAL A 24 -7.13 3.27 7.89
N LEU A 25 -7.84 2.96 6.81
CA LEU A 25 -8.84 1.89 6.76
C LEU A 25 -8.22 0.51 7.00
N VAL A 26 -7.09 0.20 6.36
CA VAL A 26 -6.38 -1.07 6.53
C VAL A 26 -5.84 -1.19 7.96
N SER A 27 -5.27 -0.12 8.52
CA SER A 27 -4.78 -0.13 9.90
C SER A 27 -5.93 -0.33 10.88
N ALA A 28 -7.04 0.39 10.70
CA ALA A 28 -8.24 0.22 11.52
C ALA A 28 -8.79 -1.21 11.44
N ALA A 29 -8.85 -1.79 10.24
CA ALA A 29 -9.27 -3.18 10.06
C ALA A 29 -8.37 -4.18 10.80
N VAL A 30 -7.04 -3.98 10.74
CA VAL A 30 -6.08 -4.80 11.49
C VAL A 30 -6.30 -4.65 13.00
N VAL A 31 -6.47 -3.43 13.51
CA VAL A 31 -6.74 -3.18 14.93
C VAL A 31 -8.04 -3.84 15.38
N VAL A 32 -9.14 -3.65 14.64
CA VAL A 32 -10.44 -4.30 14.95
C VAL A 32 -10.29 -5.81 14.98
N ARG A 33 -9.58 -6.40 14.01
CA ARG A 33 -9.33 -7.85 13.96
C ARG A 33 -8.51 -8.35 15.14
N LEU A 34 -7.51 -7.59 15.59
CA LEU A 34 -6.66 -7.96 16.73
C LEU A 34 -7.39 -7.83 18.07
N VAL A 35 -8.24 -6.82 18.23
CA VAL A 35 -8.95 -6.52 19.49
C VAL A 35 -10.24 -7.33 19.63
N ALA A 36 -11.08 -7.36 18.59
CA ALA A 36 -12.41 -7.99 18.63
C ALA A 36 -12.42 -9.44 18.08
N GLY A 37 -11.29 -9.93 17.59
CA GLY A 37 -11.18 -11.27 17.03
C GLY A 37 -11.81 -11.42 15.63
N ARG A 38 -11.94 -12.67 15.16
CA ARG A 38 -12.27 -12.99 13.76
C ARG A 38 -13.75 -12.79 13.41
N GLU A 39 -14.65 -12.73 14.39
CA GLU A 39 -16.10 -12.74 14.17
C GLU A 39 -16.71 -11.35 13.95
N ALA A 40 -15.93 -10.28 14.14
CA ALA A 40 -16.41 -8.92 13.94
C ALA A 40 -16.54 -8.60 12.45
N ALA A 41 -17.73 -8.81 11.85
CA ALA A 41 -18.02 -8.50 10.44
C ALA A 41 -17.56 -7.10 9.99
N GLY A 42 -17.46 -6.15 10.92
CA GLY A 42 -16.97 -4.78 10.68
C GLY A 42 -15.51 -4.66 10.22
N TYR A 43 -14.63 -5.66 10.41
CA TYR A 43 -13.27 -5.54 9.88
C TYR A 43 -13.21 -5.66 8.36
N VAL A 44 -14.13 -6.43 7.75
CA VAL A 44 -14.14 -6.67 6.29
C VAL A 44 -14.59 -5.43 5.54
N SER A 45 -15.61 -4.73 6.06
CA SER A 45 -16.11 -3.48 5.46
C SER A 45 -15.07 -2.36 5.49
N LEU A 46 -14.09 -2.41 6.40
CA LEU A 46 -12.93 -1.51 6.43
C LEU A 46 -11.80 -2.02 5.53
N ALA A 47 -11.48 -3.32 5.63
CA ALA A 47 -10.34 -3.92 4.95
C ALA A 47 -10.48 -3.87 3.42
N LEU A 48 -11.65 -4.23 2.89
CA LEU A 48 -11.84 -4.36 1.44
C LEU A 48 -11.67 -3.01 0.69
N PRO A 49 -12.41 -1.93 1.03
CA PRO A 49 -12.20 -0.65 0.37
C PRO A 49 -10.80 -0.09 0.65
N GLY A 50 -10.27 -0.28 1.87
CA GLY A 50 -8.93 0.14 2.22
C GLY A 50 -7.85 -0.53 1.37
N LEU A 51 -7.95 -1.84 1.16
CA LEU A 51 -7.00 -2.59 0.33
C LEU A 51 -7.10 -2.21 -1.14
N LEU A 52 -8.31 -2.05 -1.69
CA LEU A 52 -8.50 -1.63 -3.08
C LEU A 52 -7.93 -0.23 -3.33
N ALA A 53 -8.24 0.73 -2.44
CA ALA A 53 -7.66 2.06 -2.50
C ALA A 53 -6.14 2.03 -2.32
N GLY A 54 -5.62 1.16 -1.45
CA GLY A 54 -4.19 0.98 -1.21
C GLY A 54 -3.45 0.43 -2.43
N LEU A 55 -4.02 -0.55 -3.13
CA LEU A 55 -3.47 -1.07 -4.38
C LEU A 55 -3.39 0.01 -5.45
N LEU A 56 -4.47 0.75 -5.66
CA LEU A 56 -4.49 1.87 -6.62
C LEU A 56 -3.46 2.93 -6.24
N ALA A 57 -3.40 3.31 -4.96
CA ALA A 57 -2.42 4.25 -4.45
C ALA A 57 -0.98 3.82 -4.77
N VAL A 58 -0.63 2.56 -4.46
CA VAL A 58 0.70 2.01 -4.73
C VAL A 58 1.00 1.98 -6.22
N VAL A 59 0.04 1.64 -7.09
CA VAL A 59 0.24 1.68 -8.55
C VAL A 59 0.58 3.10 -9.01
N PHE A 60 -0.18 4.11 -8.59
CA PHE A 60 0.10 5.51 -8.96
C PHE A 60 1.43 6.01 -8.41
N LEU A 61 1.75 5.73 -7.15
CA LEU A 61 3.01 6.16 -6.52
C LEU A 61 4.23 5.46 -7.15
N ARG A 62 4.13 4.14 -7.39
CA ARG A 62 5.17 3.37 -8.07
C ARG A 62 5.40 3.87 -9.49
N ARG A 63 4.32 4.25 -10.19
CA ARG A 63 4.44 4.85 -11.52
C ARG A 63 5.24 6.15 -11.48
N VAL A 64 5.01 7.02 -10.49
CA VAL A 64 5.80 8.24 -10.29
C VAL A 64 7.29 7.93 -10.07
N TRP A 65 7.62 6.94 -9.25
CA TRP A 65 9.02 6.58 -9.00
C TRP A 65 9.71 5.84 -10.13
N SER A 66 8.96 5.19 -11.03
CA SER A 66 9.51 4.48 -12.19
C SER A 66 9.89 5.39 -13.36
N GLU A 67 9.47 6.66 -13.34
CA GLU A 67 9.69 7.56 -14.47
C GLU A 67 11.17 8.00 -14.53
N PRO A 68 11.82 7.96 -15.72
CA PRO A 68 13.25 8.28 -15.89
C PRO A 68 13.65 9.68 -15.42
N GLY A 69 12.69 10.62 -15.37
CA GLY A 69 12.90 11.99 -14.91
C GLY A 69 12.71 12.19 -13.40
N SER A 70 12.36 11.14 -12.65
CA SER A 70 12.39 11.20 -11.19
C SER A 70 13.84 11.06 -10.73
N PRO A 71 14.38 12.01 -9.95
CA PRO A 71 15.76 11.92 -9.51
C PRO A 71 15.88 10.63 -8.71
N GLY A 72 16.83 9.77 -9.08
CA GLY A 72 17.08 8.44 -8.51
C GLY A 72 17.59 8.48 -7.06
N THR A 73 16.96 9.31 -6.24
CA THR A 73 17.25 9.60 -4.85
C THR A 73 16.94 8.39 -3.99
N GLY A 74 17.64 8.27 -2.85
CA GLY A 74 17.39 7.22 -1.86
C GLY A 74 15.90 7.02 -1.50
N PRO A 75 15.11 8.10 -1.30
CA PRO A 75 13.67 8.01 -1.04
C PRO A 75 12.85 7.33 -2.13
N ALA A 76 13.12 7.59 -3.41
CA ALA A 76 12.39 6.96 -4.52
C ALA A 76 12.66 5.44 -4.59
N ARG A 77 13.92 5.03 -4.37
CA ARG A 77 14.28 3.60 -4.27
C ARG A 77 13.64 2.93 -3.05
N ALA A 78 13.59 3.62 -1.91
CA ALA A 78 12.91 3.12 -0.73
C ALA A 78 11.41 2.97 -0.97
N GLY A 79 10.76 3.97 -1.59
CA GLY A 79 9.35 3.92 -1.98
C GLY A 79 9.03 2.75 -2.91
N GLN A 80 9.87 2.49 -3.91
CA GLN A 80 9.74 1.31 -4.77
C GLN A 80 9.85 -0.01 -3.99
N ARG A 81 10.86 -0.17 -3.14
CA ARG A 81 11.03 -1.38 -2.33
C ARG A 81 9.85 -1.63 -1.40
N LEU A 82 9.33 -0.58 -0.77
CA LEU A 82 8.17 -0.66 0.12
C LEU A 82 6.88 -0.99 -0.65
N SER A 83 6.73 -0.44 -1.85
CA SER A 83 5.63 -0.78 -2.76
C SER A 83 5.68 -2.24 -3.19
N ASP A 84 6.86 -2.73 -3.56
CA ASP A 84 7.06 -4.12 -3.94
C ASP A 84 6.76 -5.06 -2.77
N ALA A 85 7.24 -4.72 -1.56
CA ALA A 85 6.92 -5.46 -0.35
C ALA A 85 5.40 -5.49 -0.09
N PHE A 86 4.70 -4.36 -0.22
CA PHE A 86 3.24 -4.31 -0.08
C PHE A 86 2.54 -5.21 -1.10
N LEU A 87 2.90 -5.14 -2.39
CA LEU A 87 2.30 -5.95 -3.44
C LEU A 87 2.56 -7.44 -3.25
N LEU A 88 3.79 -7.82 -2.85
CA LEU A 88 4.14 -9.21 -2.53
C LEU A 88 3.34 -9.72 -1.33
N LEU A 89 3.23 -8.92 -0.26
CA LEU A 89 2.47 -9.29 0.93
C LEU A 89 0.96 -9.37 0.64
N TRP A 90 0.44 -8.48 -0.21
CA TRP A 90 -0.94 -8.56 -0.67
C TRP A 90 -1.18 -9.84 -1.48
N GLY A 91 -0.32 -10.12 -2.47
CA GLY A 91 -0.41 -11.33 -3.28
C GLY A 91 -0.29 -12.61 -2.44
N LEU A 92 0.66 -12.62 -1.48
CA LEU A 92 0.78 -13.69 -0.51
C LEU A 92 -0.48 -13.83 0.35
N GLY A 93 -1.05 -12.72 0.82
CA GLY A 93 -2.30 -12.71 1.56
C GLY A 93 -3.46 -13.34 0.77
N VAL A 94 -3.58 -13.02 -0.53
CA VAL A 94 -4.57 -13.65 -1.42
C VAL A 94 -4.29 -15.15 -1.54
N LEU A 95 -3.05 -15.56 -1.81
CA LEU A 95 -2.67 -16.96 -1.93
C LEU A 95 -2.96 -17.75 -0.65
N LEU A 96 -2.66 -17.20 0.53
CA LEU A 96 -2.96 -17.84 1.82
C LEU A 96 -4.46 -17.98 2.05
N ASN A 97 -5.28 -17.02 1.61
CA ASN A 97 -6.74 -17.12 1.69
C ASN A 97 -7.32 -18.13 0.68
N VAL A 98 -6.71 -18.30 -0.49
CA VAL A 98 -7.11 -19.33 -1.46
C VAL A 98 -6.69 -20.72 -0.96
N ALA A 99 -5.45 -20.86 -0.47
CA ALA A 99 -4.91 -22.10 0.09
C ALA A 99 -5.69 -22.56 1.32
N ALA A 100 -6.25 -21.63 2.10
CA ALA A 100 -7.13 -21.91 3.24
C ALA A 100 -8.32 -22.83 2.92
N ASN A 101 -8.74 -22.89 1.66
CA ASN A 101 -9.84 -23.76 1.22
C ASN A 101 -9.41 -25.23 1.08
N TRP A 102 -8.10 -25.48 1.04
CA TRP A 102 -7.52 -26.81 0.78
C TRP A 102 -6.67 -27.30 1.97
N VAL A 103 -6.04 -26.39 2.69
CA VAL A 103 -5.13 -26.69 3.81
C VAL A 103 -5.41 -25.76 4.98
N ASP A 104 -5.22 -26.25 6.21
CA ASP A 104 -5.30 -25.39 7.39
C ASP A 104 -4.08 -24.46 7.43
N VAL A 105 -4.34 -23.16 7.26
CA VAL A 105 -3.29 -22.14 7.31
C VAL A 105 -3.36 -21.44 8.66
N PRO A 106 -2.28 -21.44 9.46
CA PRO A 106 -2.27 -20.86 10.79
C PRO A 106 -2.77 -19.41 10.81
N GLY A 107 -3.71 -19.12 11.71
CA GLY A 107 -4.26 -17.77 11.86
C GLY A 107 -3.21 -16.71 12.19
N GLY A 108 -2.16 -17.09 12.95
CA GLY A 108 -1.02 -16.23 13.27
C GLY A 108 -0.21 -15.82 12.03
N LEU A 109 -0.01 -16.73 11.07
CA LEU A 109 0.67 -16.42 9.81
C LEU A 109 -0.14 -15.42 8.98
N ARG A 110 -1.44 -15.64 8.84
CA ARG A 110 -2.33 -14.70 8.12
C ARG A 110 -2.34 -13.32 8.78
N ALA A 111 -2.34 -13.26 10.11
CA ALA A 111 -2.29 -12.01 10.86
C ALA A 111 -0.95 -11.28 10.68
N ALA A 112 0.18 -12.01 10.73
CA ALA A 112 1.51 -11.45 10.50
C ALA A 112 1.65 -10.86 9.09
N VAL A 113 1.16 -11.57 8.06
CA VAL A 113 1.16 -11.07 6.67
C VAL A 113 0.29 -9.83 6.54
N ALA A 114 -0.91 -9.82 7.14
CA ALA A 114 -1.81 -8.66 7.11
C ALA A 114 -1.18 -7.44 7.80
N LEU A 115 -0.56 -7.63 8.97
CA LEU A 115 0.14 -6.57 9.69
C LEU A 115 1.33 -6.04 8.89
N ALA A 116 2.16 -6.92 8.33
CA ALA A 116 3.28 -6.54 7.49
C ALA A 116 2.81 -5.75 6.26
N ALA A 117 1.71 -6.15 5.62
CA ALA A 117 1.13 -5.42 4.49
C ALA A 117 0.67 -4.02 4.90
N ALA A 118 0.00 -3.89 6.05
CA ALA A 118 -0.42 -2.60 6.59
C ALA A 118 0.79 -1.68 6.85
N VAL A 119 1.85 -2.21 7.49
CA VAL A 119 3.10 -1.48 7.74
C VAL A 119 3.77 -1.05 6.43
N ALA A 120 3.85 -1.94 5.43
CA ALA A 120 4.43 -1.63 4.13
C ALA A 120 3.63 -0.53 3.41
N LEU A 121 2.30 -0.55 3.48
CA LEU A 121 1.44 0.50 2.92
C LEU A 121 1.67 1.84 3.61
N VAL A 122 1.63 1.88 4.94
CA VAL A 122 1.88 3.09 5.74
C VAL A 122 3.26 3.67 5.43
N ALA A 123 4.28 2.81 5.37
CA ALA A 123 5.65 3.22 5.04
C ALA A 123 5.76 3.76 3.61
N THR A 124 5.06 3.15 2.64
CA THR A 124 5.02 3.62 1.24
C THR A 124 4.41 5.01 1.14
N VAL A 125 3.26 5.23 1.81
CA VAL A 125 2.60 6.55 1.86
C VAL A 125 3.49 7.56 2.57
N GLY A 126 4.12 7.17 3.69
CA GLY A 126 5.06 8.03 4.42
C GLY A 126 6.28 8.43 3.58
N ALA A 127 6.83 7.51 2.79
CA ALA A 127 7.91 7.81 1.85
C ALA A 127 7.46 8.82 0.79
N ALA A 128 6.29 8.60 0.20
CA ALA A 128 5.70 9.52 -0.78
C ALA A 128 5.42 10.92 -0.22
N LEU A 129 5.04 11.04 1.06
CA LEU A 129 4.84 12.33 1.73
C LEU A 129 6.16 13.07 2.00
N ARG A 130 7.21 12.32 2.40
CA ARG A 130 8.53 12.89 2.74
C ARG A 130 9.34 13.30 1.52
N GLU A 131 9.04 12.70 0.36
CA GLU A 131 9.69 13.07 -0.89
C GLU A 131 9.44 14.55 -1.22
N ARG A 132 10.53 15.30 -1.44
CA ARG A 132 10.50 16.67 -1.96
C ARG A 132 10.71 16.62 -3.47
N PRO A 133 9.62 16.59 -4.27
CA PRO A 133 9.75 16.43 -5.71
C PRO A 133 10.41 17.63 -6.35
N GLU A 134 11.58 17.44 -6.96
CA GLU A 134 12.26 18.49 -7.74
C GLU A 134 11.43 18.91 -8.95
N TYR A 135 10.66 17.97 -9.52
CA TYR A 135 9.68 18.20 -10.58
C TYR A 135 8.49 19.08 -10.15
N ALA A 136 8.43 19.57 -8.91
CA ALA A 136 7.45 20.55 -8.44
C ALA A 136 7.96 22.00 -8.44
N ARG A 137 9.22 22.25 -8.78
CA ARG A 137 9.83 23.59 -8.84
C ARG A 137 9.73 24.28 -10.20
N GLU A 138 9.32 23.55 -11.23
CA GLU A 138 9.02 24.04 -12.58
C GLU A 138 7.54 24.44 -12.76
#